data_AF-A0A1T3MAA6-F1
#
_entry.id   AF-A0A1T3MAA6-F1
#
_cell.length_a   1.000
_cell.length_b   1.000
_cell.length_c   1.000
_cell.angle_alpha   90.00
_cell.angle_beta   90.00
_cell.angle_gamma   90.00
#
_symmetry.space_group_name_H-M   'P 1'
#
loop_
_entity.id
_entity.type
_entity.pdbx_description
1 polymer ?
#
loop_
_entity_poly.entity_id
_entity_poly.type
_entity_poly.pdbx_seq_one_letter_code
_entity_poly.pdbx_strand_id
1 'polypeptide(L)'
;MIQLTPINDVIRMEIKMHIPQSDIVSFLQMEGYEIKAFIQKLPATEEMLVNEPKTEVYTFTATKQDEKQSENTLYLKVFETEVKKLLKTLNK
;
A
#
# COMPACT_ATOMS: atom_id res chain seq x y z
N MET A 1 -6.49 -3.16 -16.92
CA MET A 1 -7.82 -3.54 -17.44
C MET A 1 -8.86 -3.15 -16.41
N ILE A 2 -9.86 -2.37 -16.81
CA ILE A 2 -11.04 -2.05 -15.99
C ILE A 2 -12.22 -2.80 -16.59
N GLN A 3 -12.96 -3.54 -15.77
CA GLN A 3 -14.15 -4.29 -16.19
C GLN A 3 -15.35 -3.83 -15.35
N LEU A 4 -16.49 -3.64 -16.03
CA LEU A 4 -17.76 -3.28 -15.42
C LEU A 4 -18.78 -4.38 -15.73
N THR A 5 -19.44 -4.90 -14.71
CA THR A 5 -20.46 -5.94 -14.86
C THR A 5 -21.72 -5.52 -14.11
N PRO A 6 -22.90 -5.48 -14.75
CA PRO A 6 -24.15 -5.27 -14.03
C PRO A 6 -24.48 -6.51 -13.19
N ILE A 7 -24.78 -6.32 -11.90
CA ILE A 7 -25.19 -7.38 -10.97
C ILE A 7 -26.41 -6.89 -10.22
N ASN A 8 -27.60 -7.35 -10.62
CA ASN A 8 -28.89 -6.84 -10.12
C ASN A 8 -28.93 -5.30 -10.21
N ASP A 9 -29.19 -4.62 -9.09
CA ASP A 9 -29.29 -3.16 -8.99
C ASP A 9 -27.94 -2.45 -8.75
N VAL A 10 -26.81 -3.17 -8.78
CA VAL A 10 -25.47 -2.59 -8.58
C VAL A 10 -24.54 -2.86 -9.76
N ILE A 11 -23.59 -1.96 -9.98
CA ILE A 11 -22.51 -2.16 -10.96
C ILE A 11 -21.26 -2.63 -10.21
N ARG A 12 -20.78 -3.85 -10.51
CA ARG A 12 -19.48 -4.33 -10.02
C ARG A 12 -18.37 -3.77 -10.91
N MET A 13 -17.37 -3.16 -10.29
CA MET A 13 -16.17 -2.66 -10.95
C MET A 13 -14.94 -3.44 -10.49
N GLU A 14 -14.18 -3.98 -11.45
CA GLU A 14 -12.93 -4.70 -11.22
C GLU A 14 -11.78 -3.97 -11.92
N ILE A 15 -10.73 -3.60 -11.18
CA ILE A 15 -9.56 -2.87 -11.68
C ILE A 15 -8.31 -3.75 -11.48
N LYS A 16 -7.63 -4.10 -12.57
CA LYS A 16 -6.33 -4.78 -12.54
C LYS A 16 -5.28 -3.94 -13.26
N MET A 17 -4.21 -3.60 -12.57
CA MET A 17 -3.15 -2.73 -13.09
C MET A 17 -1.78 -3.16 -12.60
N HIS A 18 -0.76 -2.87 -13.41
CA HIS A 18 0.65 -2.94 -13.01
C HIS A 18 1.13 -1.50 -12.91
N ILE A 19 1.68 -1.13 -11.76
CA ILE A 19 2.10 0.24 -11.48
C ILE A 19 3.59 0.21 -11.15
N PRO A 20 4.43 1.00 -11.85
CA PRO A 20 5.81 1.21 -11.44
C PRO A 20 5.89 1.78 -10.02
N GLN A 21 6.90 1.35 -9.26
CA GLN A 21 7.13 1.87 -7.90
C GLN A 21 7.33 3.40 -7.90
N SER A 22 7.96 3.95 -8.93
CA SER A 22 8.15 5.39 -9.12
C SER A 22 6.83 6.15 -9.11
N ASP A 23 5.81 5.60 -9.77
CA ASP A 23 4.52 6.28 -9.94
C ASP A 23 3.74 6.28 -8.63
N ILE A 24 3.88 5.22 -7.82
CA ILE A 24 3.35 5.18 -6.44
C ILE A 24 4.03 6.24 -5.58
N VAL A 25 5.36 6.36 -5.67
CA VAL A 25 6.14 7.37 -4.94
C VAL A 25 5.70 8.78 -5.33
N SER A 26 5.61 9.06 -6.64
CA SER A 26 5.15 10.35 -7.14
C SER A 26 3.73 10.68 -6.71
N PHE A 27 2.81 9.72 -6.75
CA PHE A 27 1.44 9.90 -6.25
C PHE A 27 1.44 10.30 -4.77
N LEU A 28 2.19 9.59 -3.93
CA LEU A 28 2.23 9.89 -2.49
C LEU A 28 2.86 11.26 -2.22
N GLN A 29 3.88 11.65 -2.98
CA GLN A 29 4.47 13.00 -2.88
C GLN A 29 3.47 14.09 -3.27
N MET A 30 2.65 13.86 -4.31
CA MET A 30 1.57 14.77 -4.71
C MET A 30 0.49 14.91 -3.63
N GLU A 31 0.19 13.84 -2.90
CA GLU A 31 -0.73 13.84 -1.74
C GLU A 31 -0.11 14.44 -0.46
N GLY A 32 1.12 14.97 -0.54
CA GLY A 32 1.81 15.67 0.55
C GLY A 32 2.54 14.76 1.54
N TYR A 33 2.82 13.51 1.16
CA TYR A 33 3.65 12.61 1.97
C TYR A 33 5.13 12.81 1.68
N GLU A 34 5.95 12.77 2.73
CA GLU A 34 7.39 12.67 2.62
C GLU A 34 7.79 11.19 2.55
N ILE A 35 8.64 10.84 1.57
CA ILE A 35 9.08 9.47 1.33
C ILE A 35 10.48 9.28 1.89
N LYS A 36 10.62 8.32 2.81
CA LYS A 36 11.88 8.06 3.53
C LYS A 36 12.24 6.59 3.45
N ALA A 37 13.53 6.30 3.32
CA ALA A 37 14.03 4.93 3.39
C ALA A 37 13.73 4.33 4.77
N PHE A 38 13.38 3.05 4.79
CA PHE A 38 13.01 2.31 6.00
C PHE A 38 13.48 0.86 5.89
N ILE A 39 13.94 0.29 7.01
CA ILE A 39 14.31 -1.12 7.09
C ILE A 39 13.21 -1.81 7.88
N GLN A 40 12.40 -2.61 7.19
CA GLN A 40 11.41 -3.45 7.83
C GLN A 40 12.09 -4.71 8.37
N LYS A 41 11.92 -4.97 9.66
CA LYS A 41 12.48 -6.14 10.33
C LYS A 41 11.41 -7.21 10.43
N LEU A 42 11.52 -8.24 9.61
CA LEU A 42 10.64 -9.40 9.69
C LEU A 42 11.17 -10.33 10.80
N PRO A 43 10.37 -10.62 11.83
CA PRO A 43 10.77 -11.54 12.88
C PRO A 43 11.00 -12.94 12.30
N ALA A 44 11.82 -13.74 12.98
CA ALA A 44 11.96 -15.14 12.62
C ALA A 44 10.65 -15.86 12.91
N THR A 45 10.20 -16.67 11.95
CA THR A 45 9.01 -17.51 12.08
C THR A 45 9.50 -18.93 12.35
N GLU A 46 9.26 -19.44 13.56
CA GLU A 46 9.45 -20.86 13.89
C GLU A 46 8.08 -21.53 13.99
N GLU A 47 7.73 -22.29 12.96
CA GLU A 47 6.58 -23.17 12.93
C GLU A 47 7.03 -24.63 12.85
N MET A 48 6.10 -25.57 13.05
CA MET A 48 6.40 -27.01 13.17
C MET A 48 7.20 -27.59 11.99
N LEU A 49 7.10 -27.00 10.79
CA LEU A 49 7.78 -27.42 9.57
C LEU A 49 8.57 -26.29 8.88
N VAL A 50 8.52 -25.06 9.41
CA VAL A 50 9.07 -23.86 8.76
C VAL A 50 9.95 -23.13 9.75
N ASN A 51 11.23 -22.94 9.39
CA ASN A 51 12.14 -22.08 10.13
C ASN A 51 12.64 -20.98 9.18
N GLU A 52 12.03 -19.81 9.28
CA GLU A 52 12.40 -18.64 8.48
C GLU A 52 13.32 -17.71 9.29
N PRO A 53 14.53 -17.42 8.80
CA PRO A 53 15.46 -16.55 9.51
C PRO A 53 14.96 -15.11 9.52
N LYS A 54 15.39 -14.34 10.52
CA LYS A 54 15.16 -12.89 10.57
C LYS A 54 15.62 -12.26 9.27
N THR A 55 14.72 -11.51 8.63
CA THR A 55 14.98 -10.88 7.35
C THR A 55 14.78 -9.38 7.45
N GLU A 56 15.71 -8.62 6.90
CA GLU A 56 15.59 -7.16 6.77
C GLU A 56 15.21 -6.81 5.33
N VAL A 57 14.10 -6.09 5.17
CA VAL A 57 13.64 -5.63 3.86
C VAL A 57 13.86 -4.13 3.76
N TYR A 58 14.70 -3.73 2.81
CA TYR A 58 14.90 -2.33 2.47
C TYR A 58 13.71 -1.83 1.67
N THR A 59 13.02 -0.83 2.21
CA THR A 59 11.77 -0.31 1.66
C THR A 59 11.64 1.19 1.97
N PHE A 60 10.45 1.74 1.77
CA PHE A 60 10.13 3.13 2.05
C PHE A 60 8.92 3.25 2.99
N THR A 61 8.89 4.35 3.73
CA THR A 61 7.70 4.84 4.41
C THR A 61 7.22 6.13 3.77
N ALA A 62 5.92 6.38 3.85
CA ALA A 62 5.28 7.64 3.47
C ALA A 62 4.66 8.25 4.73
N THR A 63 5.15 9.42 5.14
CA THR A 63 4.75 10.08 6.40
C THR A 63 4.31 11.51 6.14
N LYS A 64 3.26 11.97 6.83
CA LYS A 64 2.96 13.42 6.90
C LYS A 64 3.87 14.12 7.91
N GLN A 65 3.81 15.45 7.96
CA GLN A 65 4.59 16.24 8.91
C GLN A 65 4.40 15.71 10.34
N ASP A 66 5.51 15.47 11.03
CA ASP A 66 5.60 14.94 12.41
C ASP A 66 5.14 13.47 12.61
N GLU A 67 4.76 12.77 11.56
CA GLU A 67 4.44 11.34 11.64
C GLU A 67 5.72 10.48 11.67
N LYS A 68 5.74 9.47 12.56
CA LYS A 68 6.90 8.60 12.74
C LYS A 68 6.95 7.48 11.70
N GLN A 69 8.15 7.14 11.26
CA GLN A 69 8.37 5.93 10.44
C GLN A 69 8.07 4.68 11.25
N SER A 70 7.25 3.78 10.69
CA SER A 70 6.87 2.51 11.29
C SER A 70 6.35 1.56 10.22
N GLU A 71 6.07 0.31 10.60
CA GLU A 71 5.42 -0.65 9.69
C GLU A 71 4.02 -0.24 9.24
N ASN A 72 3.37 0.68 9.96
CA ASN A 72 2.05 1.20 9.59
C ASN A 72 2.15 2.34 8.56
N THR A 73 3.31 2.96 8.44
CA THR A 73 3.57 4.04 7.48
C THR A 73 4.36 3.57 6.26
N LEU A 74 4.45 2.24 6.03
CA LEU A 74 5.01 1.68 4.80
C LEU A 74 4.29 2.24 3.57
N TYR A 75 5.05 2.67 2.56
CA TYR A 75 4.50 3.42 1.42
C TYR A 75 3.36 2.68 0.69
N LEU A 76 3.44 1.35 0.55
CA LEU A 76 2.38 0.54 -0.06
C LEU A 76 1.09 0.53 0.76
N LYS A 77 1.18 0.47 2.11
CA LYS A 77 -0.01 0.50 2.99
C LYS A 77 -0.68 1.87 2.94
N VAL A 78 0.12 2.94 2.92
CA VAL A 78 -0.38 4.31 2.78
C VAL A 78 -1.03 4.49 1.41
N PHE A 79 -0.38 4.04 0.34
CA PHE A 79 -0.94 4.08 -1.02
C PHE A 79 -2.27 3.32 -1.12
N GLU A 80 -2.34 2.10 -0.60
CA GLU A 80 -3.58 1.32 -0.58
C GLU A 80 -4.70 2.06 0.16
N THR A 81 -4.37 2.72 1.27
CA THR A 81 -5.32 3.52 2.06
C THR A 81 -5.85 4.71 1.26
N GLU A 82 -4.97 5.44 0.55
CA GLU A 82 -5.39 6.58 -0.28
C GLU A 82 -6.23 6.15 -1.48
N VAL A 83 -5.84 5.08 -2.18
CA VAL A 83 -6.65 4.53 -3.29
C VAL A 83 -8.03 4.08 -2.78
N LYS A 84 -8.10 3.43 -1.62
CA LYS A 84 -9.39 3.07 -1.00
C LYS A 84 -10.24 4.28 -0.67
N LYS A 85 -9.65 5.39 -0.19
CA LYS A 85 -10.39 6.63 0.07
C LYS A 85 -10.91 7.23 -1.23
N LEU A 86 -10.09 7.27 -2.29
CA LEU A 86 -10.49 7.74 -3.62
C LEU A 86 -11.65 6.90 -4.17
N LEU A 87 -11.58 5.57 -4.07
CA LEU A 87 -12.66 4.72 -4.58
C LEU A 87 -13.95 4.83 -3.73
N LYS A 88 -13.83 5.10 -2.41
CA LYS A 88 -15.00 5.35 -1.55
C LYS A 88 -15.80 6.58 -1.95
N THR A 89 -15.20 7.59 -2.60
CA THR A 89 -15.98 8.76 -3.06
C THR A 89 -16.95 8.41 -4.18
N LEU A 90 -16.74 7.29 -4.88
CA LEU A 90 -17.64 6.80 -5.94
C LEU A 90 -18.85 6.04 -5.39
N ASN A 91 -18.80 5.61 -4.12
CA ASN A 91 -19.85 4.85 -3.43
C ASN A 91 -20.58 5.71 -2.38
N LYS A 92 -20.52 7.04 -2.49
CA LYS A 92 -21.26 7.95 -1.61
C LYS A 92 -22.66 8.25 -2.11
#